data_AF-A0A933YJT7-F1
#
_entry.id   AF-A0A933YJT7-F1
#
_cell.length_a   1.000
_cell.length_b   1.000
_cell.length_c   1.000
_cell.angle_alpha   90.00
_cell.angle_beta   90.00
_cell.angle_gamma   90.00
#
_symmetry.space_group_name_H-M   'P 1'
#
loop_
_entity.id
_entity.type
_entity.pdbx_description
1 polymer ?
#
loop_
_entity_poly.entity_id
_entity_poly.type
_entity_poly.pdbx_seq_one_letter_code
_entity_poly.pdbx_strand_id
1 'polypeptide(L)'
;MKSLFRLIVVSLVALTGVSAQEMAFQGKWKLIKEKSSDLDYFQYLTIQFTVKQNEITVVKEFGPRRKCVETMVLKTDGTRNTVTVTDATFMSNLYMGLKLPPHTKREVTATWRKENSLLIHESYDVASAQGRKEIEVDNVFELSPDKNLLTYRIQRSSRKTGPELKYIFKRADENNAYVYHMSDDWDIRSGLGEQACFISLQGIVNETKPNLYFVYGPKYSFNYTGELFTYLENQKHFTFTRIRTLEHALQIFKQQVKGYIIWDKNVRTSLIVAYTLAGLEKGIVITEDLIPLAERMGLKPLEDFRGMFSGKTDYEIYTWAYQRYWQRCAKDLIVWLGGEHGTVMLPGVADYGMMKKAFFTDLSARESDTLEYNLTKKLLADMKPLSQVMGWHSYKKDLE
;
A
#
# COMPACT_ATOMS: atom_id res chain seq x y z
N MET A 1 -7.23 41.96 -51.13
CA MET A 1 -8.14 42.83 -50.36
C MET A 1 -8.97 41.97 -49.43
N LYS A 2 -8.81 42.20 -48.11
CA LYS A 2 -9.79 42.01 -47.01
C LYS A 2 -10.49 40.64 -46.93
N SER A 3 -10.05 39.76 -46.02
CA SER A 3 -10.54 39.66 -44.64
C SER A 3 -12.00 39.21 -44.56
N LEU A 4 -12.25 38.02 -44.00
CA LEU A 4 -13.38 37.82 -43.10
C LEU A 4 -13.19 36.56 -42.23
N PHE A 5 -12.82 36.82 -40.97
CA PHE A 5 -13.27 36.17 -39.73
C PHE A 5 -12.99 34.67 -39.49
N ARG A 6 -11.83 34.40 -38.90
CA ARG A 6 -11.68 33.36 -37.86
C ARG A 6 -12.29 33.91 -36.55
N LEU A 7 -13.46 33.42 -36.17
CA LEU A 7 -13.96 33.58 -34.80
C LEU A 7 -13.51 32.36 -33.99
N ILE A 8 -12.31 32.44 -33.40
CA ILE A 8 -11.95 31.52 -32.31
C ILE A 8 -12.71 32.03 -31.10
N VAL A 9 -13.78 31.32 -30.73
CA VAL A 9 -14.42 31.49 -29.43
C VAL A 9 -13.45 30.93 -28.40
N VAL A 10 -12.59 31.81 -27.86
CA VAL A 10 -11.97 31.57 -26.56
C VAL A 10 -13.09 31.75 -25.55
N SER A 11 -13.79 30.66 -25.24
CA SER A 11 -14.64 30.61 -24.05
C SER A 11 -13.72 30.75 -22.85
N LEU A 12 -13.52 31.99 -22.42
CA LEU A 12 -12.99 32.33 -21.10
C LEU A 12 -13.99 31.76 -20.09
N VAL A 13 -13.74 30.54 -19.60
CA VAL A 13 -14.39 30.04 -18.39
C VAL A 13 -13.76 30.81 -17.22
N ALA A 14 -14.14 32.07 -17.09
CA ALA A 14 -13.93 32.84 -15.88
C ALA A 14 -15.06 32.48 -14.90
N LEU A 15 -14.93 31.32 -14.25
CA LEU A 15 -15.78 30.90 -13.13
C LEU A 15 -15.15 29.69 -12.41
N THR A 16 -13.96 29.88 -11.84
CA THR A 16 -13.48 29.06 -10.71
C THR A 16 -12.85 29.99 -9.69
N GLY A 17 -13.67 30.54 -8.78
CA GLY A 17 -13.23 31.47 -7.74
C GLY A 17 -12.41 30.83 -6.61
N VAL A 18 -11.78 29.68 -6.85
CA VAL A 18 -10.92 28.97 -5.89
C VAL A 18 -9.56 28.81 -6.54
N SER A 19 -8.50 29.30 -5.89
CA SER A 19 -7.16 29.19 -6.46
C SER A 19 -6.65 27.74 -6.42
N ALA A 20 -5.75 27.39 -7.34
CA ALA A 20 -5.11 26.07 -7.37
C ALA A 20 -4.30 25.77 -6.09
N GLN A 21 -3.91 26.81 -5.35
CA GLN A 21 -3.29 26.70 -4.03
C GLN A 21 -4.30 26.19 -3.00
N GLU A 22 -5.50 26.77 -2.95
CA GLU A 22 -6.54 26.39 -2.00
C GLU A 22 -7.04 24.97 -2.26
N MET A 23 -7.30 24.64 -3.54
CA MET A 23 -7.70 23.30 -3.95
C MET A 23 -6.67 22.23 -3.59
N ALA A 24 -5.39 22.58 -3.38
CA ALA A 24 -4.38 21.62 -2.96
C ALA A 24 -4.62 21.08 -1.54
N PHE A 25 -5.39 21.76 -0.69
CA PHE A 25 -5.76 21.23 0.63
C PHE A 25 -6.90 20.20 0.56
N GLN A 26 -7.72 20.24 -0.49
CA GLN A 26 -8.91 19.41 -0.67
C GLN A 26 -8.64 17.93 -0.39
N GLY A 27 -9.55 17.28 0.33
CA GLY A 27 -9.52 15.84 0.59
C GLY A 27 -9.09 15.50 2.01
N LYS A 28 -8.86 14.21 2.24
CA LYS A 28 -8.56 13.65 3.57
C LYS A 28 -7.06 13.43 3.74
N TRP A 29 -6.55 13.81 4.89
CA TRP A 29 -5.16 13.71 5.30
C TRP A 29 -5.04 12.84 6.54
N LYS A 30 -4.03 11.98 6.59
CA LYS A 30 -3.79 11.04 7.69
C LYS A 30 -2.42 11.29 8.31
N LEU A 31 -2.39 11.32 9.64
CA LEU A 31 -1.18 11.56 10.42
C LEU A 31 -0.10 10.50 10.13
N ILE A 32 1.14 10.96 10.01
CA ILE A 32 2.36 10.16 10.08
C ILE A 32 2.89 10.31 11.50
N LYS A 33 2.60 9.32 12.34
CA LYS A 33 2.81 9.39 13.80
C LYS A 33 4.29 9.58 14.14
N GLU A 34 5.17 8.90 13.42
CA GLU A 34 6.62 8.85 13.64
C GLU A 34 7.30 10.20 13.35
N LYS A 35 6.63 11.09 12.59
CA LYS A 35 7.11 12.44 12.27
C LYS A 35 6.35 13.55 13.01
N SER A 36 5.52 13.19 13.97
CA SER A 36 4.60 14.10 14.65
C SER A 36 4.86 14.16 16.15
N SER A 37 4.47 15.26 16.78
CA SER A 37 4.35 15.36 18.23
C SER A 37 3.38 14.29 18.76
N ASP A 38 3.57 13.87 20.01
CA ASP A 38 2.67 12.91 20.65
C ASP A 38 1.23 13.45 20.70
N LEU A 39 0.27 12.56 20.47
CA LEU A 39 -1.17 12.83 20.50
C LEU A 39 -1.84 12.22 21.72
N ASP A 40 -1.06 12.00 22.79
CA ASP A 40 -1.53 11.45 24.04
C ASP A 40 -2.35 10.17 23.80
N TYR A 41 -3.57 10.12 24.33
CA TYR A 41 -4.47 8.98 24.25
C TYR A 41 -5.06 8.72 22.86
N PHE A 42 -5.02 9.70 21.95
CA PHE A 42 -5.61 9.54 20.64
C PHE A 42 -4.75 8.60 19.80
N GLN A 43 -3.48 8.90 19.55
CA GLN A 43 -2.59 8.13 18.67
C GLN A 43 -2.91 8.23 17.16
N TYR A 44 -4.14 8.59 16.77
CA TYR A 44 -4.53 8.83 15.37
C TYR A 44 -5.26 10.16 15.24
N LEU A 45 -4.97 10.84 14.13
CA LEU A 45 -5.63 12.05 13.71
C LEU A 45 -5.77 12.04 12.19
N THR A 46 -6.97 12.35 11.70
CA THR A 46 -7.17 12.70 10.29
C THR A 46 -7.77 14.09 10.18
N ILE A 47 -7.46 14.77 9.09
CA ILE A 47 -7.99 16.09 8.78
C ILE A 47 -8.57 16.04 7.37
N GLN A 48 -9.85 16.37 7.23
CA GLN A 48 -10.50 16.50 5.95
C GLN A 48 -10.81 17.97 5.68
N PHE A 49 -10.34 18.44 4.52
CA PHE A 49 -10.67 19.76 4.01
C PHE A 49 -11.66 19.63 2.85
N THR A 50 -12.74 20.38 2.93
CA THR A 50 -13.64 20.65 1.79
C THR A 50 -13.55 22.12 1.48
N VAL A 51 -12.91 22.46 0.37
CA VAL A 51 -12.64 23.82 -0.07
C VAL A 51 -13.71 24.24 -1.07
N LYS A 52 -14.31 25.41 -0.83
CA LYS A 52 -15.25 26.09 -1.73
C LYS A 52 -14.82 27.54 -1.89
N GLN A 53 -15.50 28.27 -2.76
CA GLN A 53 -15.25 29.70 -2.91
C GLN A 53 -15.48 30.45 -1.59
N ASN A 54 -14.41 31.06 -1.07
CA ASN A 54 -14.37 31.82 0.18
C ASN A 54 -14.80 31.06 1.46
N GLU A 55 -14.88 29.73 1.41
CA GLU A 55 -15.30 28.88 2.53
C GLU A 55 -14.45 27.62 2.58
N ILE A 56 -14.10 27.19 3.80
CA ILE A 56 -13.48 25.90 4.05
C ILE A 56 -14.22 25.17 5.16
N THR A 57 -14.51 23.89 4.93
CA THR A 57 -14.89 22.97 5.99
C THR A 57 -13.68 22.18 6.42
N VAL A 58 -13.36 22.21 7.71
CA VAL A 58 -12.28 21.43 8.33
C VAL A 58 -12.90 20.43 9.29
N VAL A 59 -12.69 19.15 9.04
CA VAL A 59 -13.10 18.06 9.93
C VAL A 59 -11.87 17.38 10.49
N LYS A 60 -11.65 17.44 11.81
CA LYS A 60 -10.58 16.72 12.50
C LYS A 60 -11.18 15.53 13.24
N GLU A 61 -10.73 14.33 12.91
CA GLU A 61 -11.16 13.09 13.57
C GLU A 61 -10.00 12.51 14.39
N PHE A 62 -10.21 12.37 15.69
CA PHE A 62 -9.28 11.78 16.64
C PHE A 62 -9.75 10.38 17.05
N GLY A 63 -8.81 9.46 17.28
CA GLY A 63 -9.11 8.07 17.63
C GLY A 63 -7.85 7.25 17.84
N PRO A 64 -7.94 5.96 18.27
CA PRO A 64 -9.12 5.12 18.11
C PRO A 64 -9.82 4.80 19.45
N ARG A 65 -9.15 4.96 20.60
CA ARG A 65 -9.69 4.58 21.91
C ARG A 65 -10.74 5.56 22.41
N ARG A 66 -10.46 6.86 22.32
CA ARG A 66 -11.45 7.93 22.47
C ARG A 66 -11.69 8.53 21.10
N LYS A 67 -12.90 8.43 20.59
CA LYS A 67 -13.27 9.07 19.33
C LYS A 67 -13.78 10.47 19.61
N CYS A 68 -13.24 11.45 18.91
CA CYS A 68 -13.69 12.82 18.98
C CYS A 68 -13.63 13.42 17.57
N VAL A 69 -14.65 14.18 17.21
CA VAL A 69 -14.72 14.83 15.90
C VAL A 69 -14.98 16.31 16.11
N GLU A 70 -14.11 17.14 15.55
CA GLU A 70 -14.28 18.58 15.48
C GLU A 70 -14.61 18.95 14.03
N THR A 71 -15.70 19.69 13.83
CA THR A 71 -16.07 20.22 12.50
C THR A 71 -16.18 21.73 12.58
N MET A 72 -15.53 22.41 11.65
CA MET A 72 -15.58 23.86 11.50
C MET A 72 -15.92 24.21 10.06
N VAL A 73 -16.90 25.08 9.86
CA VAL A 73 -17.20 25.70 8.56
C VAL A 73 -16.83 27.17 8.69
N LEU A 74 -15.84 27.61 7.93
CA LEU A 74 -15.19 28.89 8.12
C LEU A 74 -15.13 29.66 6.81
N LYS A 75 -15.51 30.94 6.85
CA LYS A 75 -15.16 31.89 5.80
C LYS A 75 -13.65 32.16 5.82
N THR A 76 -13.02 32.17 4.65
CA THR A 76 -11.56 32.28 4.49
C THR A 76 -11.05 33.69 4.17
N ASP A 77 -11.95 34.68 4.19
CA ASP A 77 -11.68 36.10 3.95
C ASP A 77 -11.20 36.85 5.22
N GLY A 78 -10.91 36.13 6.30
CA GLY A 78 -10.54 36.71 7.59
C GLY A 78 -11.71 37.21 8.44
N THR A 79 -12.96 37.05 7.98
CA THR A 79 -14.13 37.41 8.79
C THR A 79 -14.24 36.51 10.02
N ARG A 80 -14.83 37.06 11.10
CA ARG A 80 -15.06 36.32 12.34
C ARG A 80 -16.17 35.29 12.12
N ASN A 81 -15.84 34.03 12.39
CA ASN A 81 -16.76 32.91 12.48
C ASN A 81 -17.00 32.59 13.96
N THR A 82 -18.14 31.96 14.26
CA THR A 82 -18.45 31.47 15.60
C THR A 82 -18.64 29.96 15.53
N VAL A 83 -17.87 29.22 16.32
CA VAL A 83 -17.96 27.76 16.42
C VAL A 83 -18.38 27.37 17.83
N THR A 84 -19.44 26.58 17.96
CA THR A 84 -19.91 26.09 19.27
C THR A 84 -19.07 24.90 19.74
N VAL A 85 -18.68 24.90 21.01
CA VAL A 85 -18.02 23.75 21.64
C VAL A 85 -19.04 22.64 21.86
N THR A 86 -18.89 21.54 21.12
CA THR A 86 -19.73 20.33 21.23
C THR A 86 -19.11 19.22 22.07
N ASP A 87 -17.78 19.23 22.23
CA ASP A 87 -17.04 18.28 23.06
C ASP A 87 -16.13 19.04 24.02
N ALA A 88 -16.16 18.68 25.30
CA ALA A 88 -15.36 19.32 26.34
C ALA A 88 -13.85 19.01 26.27
N THR A 89 -13.43 18.18 25.33
CA THR A 89 -12.06 17.68 25.23
C THR A 89 -11.10 18.76 24.77
N PHE A 90 -10.05 19.01 25.56
CA PHE A 90 -8.94 19.85 25.13
C PHE A 90 -7.92 19.03 24.32
N MET A 91 -8.14 18.93 23.01
CA MET A 91 -7.52 17.92 22.15
C MET A 91 -6.01 18.06 21.96
N SER A 92 -5.45 19.24 22.20
CA SER A 92 -4.00 19.51 22.06
C SER A 92 -3.19 19.10 23.30
N ASN A 93 -3.84 18.80 24.43
CA ASN A 93 -3.20 18.21 25.59
C ASN A 93 -4.23 17.61 26.56
N LEU A 94 -4.39 16.29 26.56
CA LEU A 94 -5.44 15.61 27.32
C LEU A 94 -5.15 15.54 28.82
N TYR A 95 -3.87 15.46 29.19
CA TYR A 95 -3.47 15.15 30.57
C TYR A 95 -3.25 16.38 31.46
N MET A 96 -3.41 17.59 30.92
CA MET A 96 -3.26 18.85 31.68
C MET A 96 -4.47 19.21 32.56
N GLY A 97 -5.54 18.41 32.58
CA GLY A 97 -6.75 18.71 33.35
C GLY A 97 -7.53 19.92 32.82
N LEU A 98 -7.26 20.32 31.58
CA LEU A 98 -7.94 21.41 30.89
C LEU A 98 -9.17 20.88 30.14
N LYS A 99 -10.25 21.67 30.13
CA LYS A 99 -11.49 21.34 29.42
C LYS A 99 -12.01 22.54 28.66
N LEU A 100 -12.59 22.27 27.50
CA LEU A 100 -13.42 23.24 26.80
C LEU A 100 -14.79 23.27 27.50
N PRO A 101 -15.27 24.43 28.00
CA PRO A 101 -16.61 24.51 28.58
C PRO A 101 -17.66 24.17 27.51
N PRO A 102 -18.56 23.18 27.73
CA PRO A 102 -19.57 22.82 26.74
C PRO A 102 -20.49 23.98 26.39
N HIS A 103 -20.95 24.04 25.14
CA HIS A 103 -21.89 25.03 24.62
C HIS A 103 -21.40 26.49 24.62
N THR A 104 -20.14 26.75 24.97
CA THR A 104 -19.55 28.08 24.74
C THR A 104 -19.20 28.27 23.27
N LYS A 105 -18.98 29.53 22.91
CA LYS A 105 -18.63 29.96 21.57
C LYS A 105 -17.12 30.20 21.49
N ARG A 106 -16.50 29.73 20.41
CA ARG A 106 -15.14 30.08 19.98
C ARG A 106 -15.23 31.13 18.89
N GLU A 107 -14.46 32.19 19.00
CA GLU A 107 -14.25 33.10 17.89
C GLU A 107 -13.15 32.54 17.01
N VAL A 108 -13.43 32.39 15.70
CA VAL A 108 -12.50 31.75 14.77
C VAL A 108 -12.37 32.59 13.52
N THR A 109 -11.15 32.89 13.10
CA THR A 109 -10.86 33.48 11.79
C THR A 109 -10.03 32.50 10.97
N ALA A 110 -10.28 32.45 9.65
CA ALA A 110 -9.49 31.65 8.73
C ALA A 110 -8.97 32.54 7.61
N THR A 111 -7.70 32.36 7.23
CA THR A 111 -7.08 33.17 6.18
C THR A 111 -6.02 32.36 5.44
N TRP A 112 -6.12 32.37 4.12
CA TRP A 112 -5.09 31.84 3.24
C TRP A 112 -3.85 32.77 3.29
N ARG A 113 -2.70 32.18 3.58
CA ARG A 113 -1.40 32.87 3.59
C ARG A 113 -0.62 32.53 2.32
N LYS A 114 0.50 33.22 2.10
CA LYS A 114 1.47 32.87 1.04
C LYS A 114 2.01 31.44 1.26
N GLU A 115 2.64 30.86 0.24
CA GLU A 115 3.37 29.59 0.34
C GLU A 115 2.51 28.35 0.66
N ASN A 116 1.29 28.27 0.12
CA ASN A 116 0.39 27.13 0.35
C ASN A 116 0.07 26.91 1.83
N SER A 117 -0.23 28.00 2.54
CA SER A 117 -0.52 27.99 3.97
C SER A 117 -1.94 28.47 4.29
N LEU A 118 -2.56 27.86 5.30
CA LEU A 118 -3.84 28.27 5.90
C LEU A 118 -3.61 28.56 7.39
N LEU A 119 -3.96 29.76 7.83
CA LEU A 119 -4.06 30.09 9.25
C LEU A 119 -5.51 29.97 9.70
N ILE A 120 -5.72 29.28 10.81
CA ILE A 120 -6.95 29.35 11.60
C ILE A 120 -6.60 29.88 13.00
N HIS A 121 -6.97 31.12 13.28
CA HIS A 121 -6.78 31.73 14.59
C HIS A 121 -8.06 31.60 15.41
N GLU A 122 -7.92 31.20 16.67
CA GLU A 122 -9.03 30.93 17.57
C GLU A 122 -8.85 31.64 18.92
N SER A 123 -9.91 32.23 19.44
CA SER A 123 -10.00 32.68 20.84
C SER A 123 -11.15 32.00 21.56
N TYR A 124 -10.88 31.43 22.74
CA TYR A 124 -11.89 30.78 23.57
C TYR A 124 -11.47 30.56 25.02
N ASP A 125 -12.47 30.39 25.89
CA ASP A 125 -12.27 30.02 27.29
C ASP A 125 -11.88 28.56 27.46
N VAL A 126 -10.91 28.32 28.34
CA VAL A 126 -10.58 27.00 28.87
C VAL A 126 -10.84 26.98 30.38
N ALA A 127 -11.47 25.90 30.85
CA ALA A 127 -11.68 25.66 32.27
C ALA A 127 -10.57 24.77 32.84
N SER A 128 -10.12 25.13 34.05
CA SER A 128 -9.17 24.39 34.87
C SER A 128 -9.62 24.35 36.33
N ALA A 129 -8.89 23.64 37.20
CA ALA A 129 -9.13 23.69 38.64
C ALA A 129 -8.93 25.10 39.24
N GLN A 130 -8.21 25.98 38.55
CA GLN A 130 -7.93 27.37 38.98
C GLN A 130 -8.94 28.39 38.40
N GLY A 131 -10.00 27.92 37.73
CA GLY A 131 -11.01 28.75 37.10
C GLY A 131 -10.92 28.77 35.58
N ARG A 132 -11.62 29.73 34.96
CA ARG A 132 -11.67 29.92 33.50
C ARG A 132 -10.65 30.95 33.06
N LYS A 133 -10.03 30.71 31.91
CA LYS A 133 -9.08 31.64 31.29
C LYS A 133 -9.25 31.60 29.79
N GLU A 134 -9.30 32.78 29.18
CA GLU A 134 -9.26 32.92 27.73
C GLU A 134 -7.86 32.56 27.20
N ILE A 135 -7.82 31.82 26.10
CA ILE A 135 -6.60 31.54 25.37
C ILE A 135 -6.79 31.82 23.89
N GLU A 136 -5.72 32.29 23.28
CA GLU A 136 -5.57 32.37 21.83
C GLU A 136 -4.75 31.19 21.29
N VAL A 137 -5.17 30.65 20.15
CA VAL A 137 -4.55 29.52 19.47
C VAL A 137 -4.43 29.78 17.96
N ASP A 138 -3.20 29.74 17.46
CA ASP A 138 -2.91 29.75 16.03
C ASP A 138 -2.70 28.32 15.53
N ASN A 139 -3.57 27.90 14.62
CA ASN A 139 -3.48 26.65 13.89
C ASN A 139 -2.95 26.94 12.48
N VAL A 140 -1.71 26.58 12.21
CA VAL A 140 -1.07 26.83 10.91
C VAL A 140 -0.94 25.53 10.15
N PHE A 141 -1.55 25.48 8.97
CA PHE A 141 -1.48 24.35 8.06
C PHE A 141 -0.67 24.73 6.83
N GLU A 142 0.36 23.97 6.49
CA GLU A 142 1.29 24.25 5.40
C GLU A 142 1.48 23.00 4.54
N LEU A 143 1.31 23.15 3.23
CA LEU A 143 1.65 22.09 2.29
C LEU A 143 3.15 22.11 1.97
N SER A 144 3.74 20.92 1.81
CA SER A 144 5.07 20.79 1.22
C SER A 144 5.10 21.34 -0.22
N PRO A 145 6.28 21.68 -0.77
CA PRO A 145 6.39 22.18 -2.14
C PRO A 145 5.75 21.27 -3.20
N ASP A 146 5.85 19.96 -3.00
CA ASP A 146 5.25 18.92 -3.86
C ASP A 146 3.77 18.60 -3.51
N LYS A 147 3.20 19.25 -2.48
CA LYS A 147 1.81 19.15 -2.03
C LYS A 147 1.36 17.75 -1.58
N ASN A 148 2.32 16.88 -1.24
CA ASN A 148 2.07 15.52 -0.78
C ASN A 148 2.05 15.37 0.73
N LEU A 149 2.64 16.34 1.44
CA LEU A 149 2.62 16.42 2.89
C LEU A 149 1.92 17.69 3.36
N LEU A 150 1.23 17.56 4.49
CA LEU A 150 0.62 18.66 5.21
C LEU A 150 1.28 18.74 6.59
N THR A 151 1.82 19.89 6.93
CA THR A 151 2.34 20.20 8.26
C THR A 151 1.31 21.04 9.00
N TYR A 152 0.88 20.58 10.17
CA TYR A 152 -0.02 21.30 11.06
C TYR A 152 0.72 21.68 12.34
N ARG A 153 0.75 22.97 12.65
CA ARG A 153 1.36 23.52 13.86
C ARG A 153 0.32 24.19 14.74
N ILE A 154 0.49 24.03 16.06
CA ILE A 154 -0.35 24.67 17.06
C ILE A 154 0.53 25.58 17.92
N GLN A 155 0.25 26.88 17.89
CA GLN A 155 0.84 27.86 18.80
C GLN A 155 -0.24 28.36 19.76
N ARG A 156 0.03 28.32 21.06
CA ARG A 156 -0.94 28.73 22.08
C ARG A 156 -0.34 29.82 22.95
N SER A 157 -1.10 30.88 23.18
CA SER A 157 -0.75 31.96 24.13
C SER A 157 -0.41 31.44 25.54
N SER A 158 -1.04 30.33 25.96
CA SER A 158 -0.81 29.68 27.26
C SER A 158 0.46 28.81 27.34
N ARG A 159 1.16 28.56 26.23
CA ARG A 159 2.35 27.70 26.17
C ARG A 159 3.54 28.46 25.59
N LYS A 160 4.35 29.06 26.48
CA LYS A 160 5.55 29.83 26.12
C LYS A 160 6.82 29.00 26.00
N THR A 161 6.83 27.79 26.56
CA THR A 161 7.99 26.90 26.63
C THR A 161 7.62 25.48 26.22
N GLY A 162 8.63 24.68 25.85
CA GLY A 162 8.50 23.29 25.41
C GLY A 162 8.62 23.09 23.89
N PRO A 163 8.65 21.83 23.43
CA PRO A 163 8.83 21.52 22.00
C PRO A 163 7.64 22.01 21.18
N GLU A 164 7.86 22.39 19.92
CA GLU A 164 6.79 22.74 18.99
C GLU A 164 5.70 21.65 18.92
N LEU A 165 4.42 22.02 18.91
CA LEU A 165 3.33 21.09 18.59
C LEU A 165 3.20 21.05 17.07
N LYS A 166 3.76 20.01 16.46
CA LYS A 166 3.87 19.84 15.03
C LYS A 166 3.42 18.44 14.62
N TYR A 167 2.50 18.37 13.67
CA TYR A 167 1.91 17.15 13.17
C TYR A 167 2.06 17.08 11.66
N ILE A 168 2.59 15.97 11.15
CA ILE A 168 2.81 15.75 9.73
C ILE A 168 1.79 14.75 9.21
N PHE A 169 1.19 15.06 8.07
CA PHE A 169 0.19 14.22 7.43
C PHE A 169 0.59 13.93 5.99
N LYS A 170 0.12 12.80 5.50
CA LYS A 170 0.07 12.46 4.07
C LYS A 170 -1.37 12.40 3.59
N ARG A 171 -1.58 12.32 2.28
CA ARG A 171 -2.89 11.95 1.73
C ARG A 171 -3.37 10.63 2.33
N ALA A 172 -4.66 10.57 2.70
CA ALA A 172 -5.17 9.46 3.48
C ALA A 172 -5.23 8.13 2.71
N ASP A 173 -5.33 8.18 1.39
CA ASP A 173 -5.38 7.07 0.45
C ASP A 173 -4.01 6.66 -0.10
N GLU A 174 -3.02 7.54 -0.08
CA GLU A 174 -1.67 7.29 -0.60
C GLU A 174 -0.78 6.47 0.34
N ASN A 175 0.11 5.66 -0.25
CA ASN A 175 1.14 4.88 0.44
C ASN A 175 0.62 4.08 1.64
N ASN A 176 -0.59 3.51 1.53
CA ASN A 176 -1.10 2.57 2.52
C ASN A 176 -0.94 1.16 1.98
N ALA A 177 -0.29 0.29 2.75
CA ALA A 177 -0.05 -1.09 2.37
C ALA A 177 -0.28 -2.01 3.58
N TYR A 178 -0.32 -3.30 3.30
CA TYR A 178 -0.30 -4.35 4.30
C TYR A 178 1.09 -4.96 4.37
N VAL A 179 1.46 -5.44 5.55
CA VAL A 179 2.73 -6.15 5.76
C VAL A 179 2.47 -7.52 6.38
N TYR A 180 3.11 -8.55 5.81
CA TYR A 180 3.22 -9.88 6.40
C TYR A 180 4.69 -10.21 6.63
N HIS A 181 5.01 -10.96 7.69
CA HIS A 181 6.40 -11.37 7.95
C HIS A 181 6.40 -12.86 7.66
N MET A 182 7.23 -13.23 6.69
CA MET A 182 7.36 -14.59 6.20
C MET A 182 8.06 -15.44 7.26
N SER A 183 7.77 -16.73 7.27
CA SER A 183 8.48 -17.67 8.14
C SER A 183 9.80 -18.09 7.48
N ASP A 184 10.70 -18.68 8.26
CA ASP A 184 11.91 -19.34 7.71
C ASP A 184 11.65 -20.80 7.30
N ASP A 185 10.40 -21.28 7.35
CA ASP A 185 10.03 -22.64 6.98
C ASP A 185 9.59 -22.72 5.51
N TRP A 186 10.53 -23.09 4.65
CA TRP A 186 10.40 -23.12 3.20
C TRP A 186 10.32 -24.55 2.63
N ASP A 187 10.08 -25.54 3.48
CA ASP A 187 9.99 -26.94 3.06
C ASP A 187 8.62 -27.25 2.42
N ILE A 188 8.64 -27.94 1.29
CA ILE A 188 7.48 -28.35 0.47
C ILE A 188 6.41 -29.08 1.30
N ARG A 189 6.82 -29.83 2.32
CA ARG A 189 5.91 -30.65 3.14
C ARG A 189 5.38 -29.92 4.37
N SER A 190 5.78 -28.66 4.58
CA SER A 190 5.35 -27.85 5.73
C SER A 190 5.08 -26.40 5.31
N GLY A 191 5.94 -25.44 5.66
CA GLY A 191 5.63 -24.02 5.55
C GLY A 191 5.46 -23.50 4.11
N LEU A 192 6.06 -24.14 3.10
CA LEU A 192 6.05 -23.62 1.73
C LEU A 192 4.64 -23.42 1.16
N GLY A 193 3.66 -24.26 1.52
CA GLY A 193 2.30 -24.16 0.99
C GLY A 193 1.63 -22.81 1.29
N GLU A 194 1.72 -22.35 2.54
CA GLU A 194 1.19 -21.03 2.93
C GLU A 194 2.03 -19.90 2.33
N GLN A 195 3.36 -20.02 2.34
CA GLN A 195 4.26 -18.99 1.81
C GLN A 195 4.08 -18.78 0.30
N ALA A 196 3.90 -19.86 -0.46
CA ALA A 196 3.63 -19.81 -1.89
C ALA A 196 2.26 -19.15 -2.19
N CYS A 197 1.25 -19.43 -1.37
CA CYS A 197 -0.04 -18.77 -1.47
C CYS A 197 0.09 -17.25 -1.26
N PHE A 198 0.84 -16.82 -0.24
CA PHE A 198 1.13 -15.40 -0.03
C PHE A 198 1.87 -14.76 -1.21
N ILE A 199 2.90 -15.41 -1.75
CA ILE A 199 3.66 -14.89 -2.89
C ILE A 199 2.76 -14.74 -4.13
N SER A 200 1.92 -15.73 -4.42
CA SER A 200 0.96 -15.61 -5.52
C SER A 200 -0.07 -14.51 -5.29
N LEU A 201 -0.54 -14.33 -4.05
CA LEU A 201 -1.42 -13.24 -3.67
C LEU A 201 -0.73 -11.87 -3.90
N GLN A 202 0.54 -11.72 -3.51
CA GLN A 202 1.31 -10.49 -3.75
C GLN A 202 1.40 -10.17 -5.24
N GLY A 203 1.65 -11.17 -6.09
CA GLY A 203 1.72 -11.00 -7.55
C GLY A 203 0.41 -10.51 -8.18
N ILE A 204 -0.73 -10.80 -7.53
CA ILE A 204 -2.05 -10.30 -7.94
C ILE A 204 -2.30 -8.89 -7.41
N VAL A 205 -2.15 -8.70 -6.09
CA VAL A 205 -2.63 -7.48 -5.42
C VAL A 205 -1.72 -6.28 -5.68
N ASN A 206 -0.46 -6.50 -6.07
CA ASN A 206 0.50 -5.44 -6.38
C ASN A 206 0.53 -5.00 -7.85
N GLU A 207 -0.33 -5.55 -8.71
CA GLU A 207 -0.31 -5.29 -10.16
C GLU A 207 -0.44 -3.80 -10.53
N THR A 208 -1.17 -3.02 -9.75
CA THR A 208 -1.43 -1.59 -10.03
C THR A 208 -0.86 -0.63 -8.99
N LYS A 209 -0.65 -1.10 -7.75
CA LYS A 209 -0.12 -0.30 -6.64
C LYS A 209 0.44 -1.20 -5.54
N PRO A 210 1.41 -0.73 -4.73
CA PRO A 210 2.00 -1.53 -3.65
C PRO A 210 1.02 -1.72 -2.49
N ASN A 211 0.28 -2.83 -2.49
CA ASN A 211 -0.73 -3.17 -1.49
C ASN A 211 -0.23 -4.15 -0.43
N LEU A 212 0.70 -5.03 -0.76
CA LEU A 212 1.20 -6.09 0.13
C LEU A 212 2.73 -6.14 0.09
N TYR A 213 3.35 -6.04 1.27
CA TYR A 213 4.79 -6.11 1.47
C TYR A 213 5.17 -7.29 2.36
N PHE A 214 6.30 -7.93 2.08
CA PHE A 214 6.83 -9.02 2.88
C PHE A 214 8.14 -8.61 3.55
N VAL A 215 8.22 -8.84 4.85
CA VAL A 215 9.50 -8.87 5.57
C VAL A 215 9.88 -10.33 5.73
N TYR A 216 11.01 -10.71 5.15
CA TYR A 216 11.50 -12.08 5.20
C TYR A 216 12.24 -12.36 6.52
N GLY A 217 12.21 -13.62 6.94
CA GLY A 217 12.91 -14.06 8.13
C GLY A 217 14.44 -13.98 7.99
N PRO A 218 15.17 -14.02 9.11
CA PRO A 218 16.61 -13.82 9.12
C PRO A 218 17.39 -14.89 8.34
N LYS A 219 16.84 -16.09 8.14
CA LYS A 219 17.50 -17.17 7.38
C LYS A 219 17.31 -17.04 5.87
N TYR A 220 16.44 -16.14 5.40
CA TYR A 220 16.27 -15.88 3.98
C TYR A 220 17.49 -15.12 3.42
N SER A 221 18.03 -15.55 2.29
CA SER A 221 19.26 -14.97 1.72
C SER A 221 19.15 -13.48 1.37
N PHE A 222 17.93 -12.96 1.17
CA PHE A 222 17.63 -11.57 0.84
C PHE A 222 16.84 -10.88 1.97
N ASN A 223 17.33 -11.00 3.21
CA ASN A 223 16.65 -10.50 4.41
C ASN A 223 16.69 -8.96 4.61
N TYR A 224 17.26 -8.18 3.68
CA TYR A 224 17.25 -6.71 3.70
C TYR A 224 15.84 -6.08 3.60
N THR A 225 14.80 -6.90 3.42
CA THR A 225 13.40 -6.47 3.39
C THR A 225 12.94 -5.80 4.69
N GLY A 226 13.54 -6.12 5.84
CA GLY A 226 13.28 -5.40 7.09
C GLY A 226 13.78 -3.94 7.03
N GLU A 227 14.98 -3.72 6.52
CA GLU A 227 15.54 -2.37 6.37
C GLU A 227 14.79 -1.56 5.30
N LEU A 228 14.42 -2.20 4.19
CA LEU A 228 13.61 -1.57 3.16
C LEU A 228 12.21 -1.21 3.68
N PHE A 229 11.59 -2.04 4.51
CA PHE A 229 10.34 -1.71 5.22
C PHE A 229 10.50 -0.41 6.03
N THR A 230 11.55 -0.32 6.85
CA THR A 230 11.86 0.88 7.64
C THR A 230 12.12 2.10 6.76
N TYR A 231 12.80 1.94 5.63
CA TYR A 231 12.99 3.01 4.65
C TYR A 231 11.65 3.47 4.04
N LEU A 232 10.77 2.54 3.65
CA LEU A 232 9.47 2.88 3.08
C LEU A 232 8.59 3.64 4.08
N GLU A 233 8.60 3.25 5.34
CA GLU A 233 7.89 3.96 6.42
C GLU A 233 8.48 5.36 6.63
N ASN A 234 9.79 5.46 6.86
CA ASN A 234 10.43 6.70 7.27
C ASN A 234 10.64 7.70 6.14
N GLN A 235 10.99 7.23 4.93
CA GLN A 235 11.37 8.09 3.81
C GLN A 235 10.26 8.21 2.77
N LYS A 236 9.43 7.17 2.61
CA LYS A 236 8.31 7.17 1.66
C LYS A 236 6.94 7.30 2.31
N HIS A 237 6.90 7.46 3.64
CA HIS A 237 5.66 7.70 4.38
C HIS A 237 4.62 6.59 4.20
N PHE A 238 5.09 5.35 4.02
CA PHE A 238 4.17 4.22 4.02
C PHE A 238 3.54 4.05 5.40
N THR A 239 2.27 3.67 5.41
CA THR A 239 1.61 3.18 6.62
C THR A 239 1.25 1.73 6.39
N PHE A 240 1.82 0.85 7.21
CA PHE A 240 1.62 -0.58 7.08
C PHE A 240 0.59 -1.10 8.07
N THR A 241 -0.35 -1.90 7.58
CA THR A 241 -1.28 -2.68 8.42
C THR A 241 -0.81 -4.12 8.49
N ARG A 242 -0.63 -4.63 9.71
CA ARG A 242 -0.11 -5.98 9.93
C ARG A 242 -1.15 -7.04 9.56
N ILE A 243 -0.77 -7.95 8.66
CA ILE A 243 -1.47 -9.22 8.42
C ILE A 243 -0.79 -10.29 9.29
N ARG A 244 -1.60 -11.15 9.92
CA ARG A 244 -1.12 -12.22 10.80
C ARG A 244 -1.40 -13.63 10.27
N THR A 245 -2.42 -13.79 9.44
CA THR A 245 -2.86 -15.09 8.93
C THR A 245 -3.22 -14.98 7.46
N LEU A 246 -3.10 -16.09 6.72
CA LEU A 246 -3.53 -16.17 5.33
C LEU A 246 -5.04 -15.87 5.18
N GLU A 247 -5.87 -16.34 6.11
CA GLU A 247 -7.31 -16.06 6.10
C GLU A 247 -7.60 -14.55 6.14
N HIS A 248 -6.92 -13.79 7.01
CA HIS A 248 -7.09 -12.33 7.05
C HIS A 248 -6.66 -11.67 5.74
N ALA A 249 -5.56 -12.14 5.13
CA ALA A 249 -5.11 -11.64 3.83
C ALA A 249 -6.15 -11.88 2.73
N LEU A 250 -6.69 -13.09 2.65
CA LEU A 250 -7.71 -13.43 1.67
C LEU A 250 -9.01 -12.66 1.90
N GLN A 251 -9.41 -12.41 3.15
CA GLN A 251 -10.58 -11.56 3.44
C GLN A 251 -10.41 -10.13 2.91
N ILE A 252 -9.21 -9.56 3.03
CA ILE A 252 -8.88 -8.21 2.52
C ILE A 252 -8.90 -8.20 0.99
N PHE A 253 -8.27 -9.19 0.35
CA PHE A 253 -7.92 -9.13 -1.07
C PHE A 253 -8.76 -10.03 -2.00
N LYS A 254 -9.75 -10.76 -1.48
CA LYS A 254 -10.54 -11.74 -2.26
C LYS A 254 -11.12 -11.21 -3.58
N GLN A 255 -11.49 -9.92 -3.63
CA GLN A 255 -12.09 -9.33 -4.82
C GLN A 255 -11.14 -9.28 -6.03
N GLN A 256 -9.84 -9.35 -5.79
CA GLN A 256 -8.81 -9.33 -6.83
C GLN A 256 -8.42 -10.75 -7.29
N VAL A 257 -8.76 -11.77 -6.51
CA VAL A 257 -8.41 -13.18 -6.76
C VAL A 257 -9.54 -13.86 -7.52
N LYS A 258 -9.24 -14.48 -8.67
CA LYS A 258 -10.26 -15.13 -9.51
C LYS A 258 -10.53 -16.60 -9.14
N GLY A 259 -9.60 -17.23 -8.43
CA GLY A 259 -9.71 -18.62 -8.01
C GLY A 259 -8.40 -19.15 -7.45
N TYR A 260 -8.31 -20.46 -7.26
CA TYR A 260 -7.12 -21.13 -6.74
C TYR A 260 -6.65 -22.27 -7.66
N ILE A 261 -5.35 -22.53 -7.63
CA ILE A 261 -4.68 -23.58 -8.40
C ILE A 261 -3.99 -24.50 -7.41
N ILE A 262 -4.27 -25.80 -7.48
CA ILE A 262 -3.67 -26.78 -6.56
C ILE A 262 -2.37 -27.29 -7.18
N TRP A 263 -1.26 -27.16 -6.47
CA TRP A 263 0.03 -27.77 -6.85
C TRP A 263 0.29 -29.04 -6.03
N ASP A 264 1.10 -29.95 -6.60
CA ASP A 264 1.40 -31.26 -6.02
C ASP A 264 2.71 -31.22 -5.22
N LYS A 265 2.63 -31.42 -3.90
CA LYS A 265 3.81 -31.49 -3.01
C LYS A 265 4.77 -32.64 -3.37
N ASN A 266 4.32 -33.67 -4.08
CA ASN A 266 5.18 -34.77 -4.52
C ASN A 266 5.93 -34.46 -5.83
N VAL A 267 5.51 -33.42 -6.55
CA VAL A 267 6.15 -32.98 -7.79
C VAL A 267 6.45 -31.48 -7.68
N ARG A 268 7.64 -31.16 -7.17
CA ARG A 268 8.17 -29.79 -6.98
C ARG A 268 7.88 -28.86 -8.16
N THR A 269 8.10 -29.35 -9.38
CA THR A 269 7.92 -28.64 -10.65
C THR A 269 6.48 -28.17 -10.88
N SER A 270 5.50 -28.83 -10.29
CA SER A 270 4.09 -28.44 -10.39
C SER A 270 3.81 -27.06 -9.79
N LEU A 271 4.54 -26.65 -8.75
CA LEU A 271 4.44 -25.30 -8.18
C LEU A 271 4.90 -24.23 -9.17
N ILE A 272 6.00 -24.49 -9.88
CA ILE A 272 6.56 -23.57 -10.89
C ILE A 272 5.56 -23.38 -12.03
N VAL A 273 4.96 -24.47 -12.51
CA VAL A 273 3.89 -24.45 -13.51
C VAL A 273 2.65 -23.73 -12.99
N ALA A 274 2.28 -23.93 -11.71
CA ALA A 274 1.18 -23.23 -11.07
C ALA A 274 1.37 -21.71 -11.03
N TYR A 275 2.58 -21.21 -10.79
CA TYR A 275 2.86 -19.78 -10.87
C TYR A 275 2.66 -19.19 -12.28
N THR A 276 2.99 -19.96 -13.32
CA THR A 276 2.72 -19.55 -14.72
C THR A 276 1.21 -19.35 -14.92
N LEU A 277 0.41 -20.35 -14.54
CA LEU A 277 -1.04 -20.25 -14.69
C LEU A 277 -1.65 -19.17 -13.77
N ALA A 278 -1.14 -19.04 -12.56
CA ALA A 278 -1.56 -18.04 -11.57
C ALA A 278 -1.43 -16.62 -12.13
N GLY A 279 -0.30 -16.29 -12.77
CA GLY A 279 -0.09 -15.00 -13.42
C GLY A 279 -1.05 -14.75 -14.59
N LEU A 280 -1.39 -15.79 -15.36
CA LEU A 280 -2.32 -15.69 -16.49
C LEU A 280 -3.78 -15.51 -16.05
N GLU A 281 -4.19 -16.21 -14.98
CA GLU A 281 -5.59 -16.29 -14.53
C GLU A 281 -5.91 -15.45 -13.29
N LYS A 282 -4.92 -14.77 -12.70
CA LYS A 282 -5.06 -14.11 -11.39
C LYS A 282 -5.53 -15.08 -10.29
N GLY A 283 -4.91 -16.26 -10.28
CA GLY A 283 -5.17 -17.32 -9.31
C GLY A 283 -4.13 -17.35 -8.19
N ILE A 284 -4.53 -17.73 -6.98
CA ILE A 284 -3.56 -18.08 -5.93
C ILE A 284 -3.13 -19.54 -6.05
N VAL A 285 -1.88 -19.85 -5.73
CA VAL A 285 -1.38 -21.24 -5.70
C VAL A 285 -1.53 -21.80 -4.29
N ILE A 286 -2.07 -23.01 -4.16
CA ILE A 286 -2.33 -23.64 -2.86
C ILE A 286 -1.97 -25.13 -2.85
N THR A 287 -1.71 -25.68 -1.67
CA THR A 287 -1.68 -27.13 -1.45
C THR A 287 -3.08 -27.64 -1.07
N GLU A 288 -3.24 -28.96 -1.02
CA GLU A 288 -4.50 -29.60 -0.64
C GLU A 288 -5.02 -29.17 0.74
N ASP A 289 -4.11 -28.89 1.67
CA ASP A 289 -4.42 -28.49 3.05
C ASP A 289 -5.16 -27.14 3.12
N LEU A 290 -5.00 -26.30 2.09
CA LEU A 290 -5.59 -24.96 2.01
C LEU A 290 -6.92 -24.92 1.23
N ILE A 291 -7.35 -26.03 0.62
CA ILE A 291 -8.62 -26.11 -0.13
C ILE A 291 -9.80 -25.67 0.74
N PRO A 292 -9.97 -26.15 1.99
CA PRO A 292 -11.10 -25.74 2.81
C PRO A 292 -11.13 -24.23 3.10
N LEU A 293 -9.95 -23.60 3.22
CA LEU A 293 -9.87 -22.14 3.39
C LEU A 293 -10.28 -21.42 2.10
N ALA A 294 -9.78 -21.85 0.93
CA ALA A 294 -10.10 -21.25 -0.35
C ALA A 294 -11.61 -21.32 -0.65
N GLU A 295 -12.23 -22.48 -0.40
CA GLU A 295 -13.68 -22.68 -0.55
C GLU A 295 -14.50 -21.81 0.41
N ARG A 296 -14.10 -21.69 1.68
CA ARG A 296 -14.74 -20.77 2.65
C ARG A 296 -14.64 -19.31 2.21
N MET A 297 -13.58 -18.94 1.50
CA MET A 297 -13.42 -17.59 0.93
C MET A 297 -14.24 -17.39 -0.35
N GLY A 298 -14.94 -18.42 -0.84
CA GLY A 298 -15.74 -18.38 -2.07
C GLY A 298 -14.92 -18.42 -3.35
N LEU A 299 -13.64 -18.82 -3.26
CA LEU A 299 -12.77 -18.96 -4.43
C LEU A 299 -13.10 -20.26 -5.16
N LYS A 300 -13.01 -20.23 -6.49
CA LYS A 300 -13.28 -21.40 -7.34
C LYS A 300 -11.98 -22.10 -7.73
N PRO A 301 -11.98 -23.42 -7.91
CA PRO A 301 -10.83 -24.13 -8.49
C PRO A 301 -10.62 -23.68 -9.94
N LEU A 302 -9.38 -23.38 -10.30
CA LEU A 302 -8.97 -23.04 -11.66
C LEU A 302 -8.28 -24.22 -12.36
N GLU A 303 -7.45 -24.95 -11.61
CA GLU A 303 -6.72 -26.13 -12.09
C GLU A 303 -6.22 -26.96 -10.89
N ASP A 304 -6.10 -28.28 -11.07
CA ASP A 304 -5.58 -29.21 -10.05
C ASP A 304 -4.45 -30.06 -10.65
N PHE A 305 -3.22 -29.84 -10.19
CA PHE A 305 -2.05 -30.56 -10.68
C PHE A 305 -1.69 -31.80 -9.87
N ARG A 306 -2.47 -32.16 -8.84
CA ARG A 306 -2.20 -33.37 -8.04
C ARG A 306 -2.25 -34.61 -8.91
N GLY A 307 -1.20 -35.42 -8.85
CA GLY A 307 -1.05 -36.66 -9.61
C GLY A 307 -0.82 -36.48 -11.12
N MET A 308 -1.00 -35.27 -11.67
CA MET A 308 -0.91 -35.00 -13.11
C MET A 308 0.48 -35.26 -13.67
N PHE A 309 1.51 -34.95 -12.88
CA PHE A 309 2.90 -35.00 -13.29
C PHE A 309 3.70 -36.15 -12.65
N SER A 310 3.01 -37.07 -11.96
CA SER A 310 3.64 -38.24 -11.33
C SER A 310 4.43 -39.07 -12.35
N GLY A 311 5.70 -39.31 -12.06
CA GLY A 311 6.60 -40.10 -12.90
C GLY A 311 7.10 -39.41 -14.17
N LYS A 312 6.76 -38.13 -14.39
CA LYS A 312 7.24 -37.36 -15.53
C LYS A 312 8.58 -36.68 -15.22
N THR A 313 9.41 -36.56 -16.25
CA THR A 313 10.63 -35.75 -16.23
C THR A 313 10.30 -34.26 -16.30
N ASP A 314 11.21 -33.40 -15.85
CA ASP A 314 11.02 -31.95 -15.95
C ASP A 314 10.86 -31.48 -17.40
N TYR A 315 11.60 -32.10 -18.33
CA TYR A 315 11.41 -31.88 -19.76
C TYR A 315 9.95 -32.12 -20.20
N GLU A 316 9.33 -33.24 -19.80
CA GLU A 316 7.95 -33.54 -20.15
C GLU A 316 6.95 -32.55 -19.53
N ILE A 317 7.18 -32.18 -18.26
CA ILE A 317 6.32 -31.24 -17.54
C ILE A 317 6.39 -29.84 -18.19
N TYR A 318 7.59 -29.35 -18.48
CA TYR A 318 7.76 -28.04 -19.12
C TYR A 318 7.35 -28.04 -20.58
N THR A 319 7.50 -29.16 -21.30
CA THR A 319 6.95 -29.29 -22.65
C THR A 319 5.43 -29.18 -22.64
N TRP A 320 4.76 -29.83 -21.67
CA TRP A 320 3.33 -29.69 -21.48
C TRP A 320 2.92 -28.25 -21.14
N ALA A 321 3.63 -27.61 -20.20
CA ALA A 321 3.35 -26.23 -19.80
C ALA A 321 3.58 -25.25 -20.96
N TYR A 322 4.63 -25.45 -21.75
CA TYR A 322 4.92 -24.68 -22.96
C TYR A 322 3.75 -24.76 -23.94
N GLN A 323 3.30 -25.97 -24.28
CA GLN A 323 2.22 -26.19 -25.24
C GLN A 323 0.91 -25.52 -24.81
N ARG A 324 0.62 -25.50 -23.50
CA ARG A 324 -0.65 -24.98 -22.97
C ARG A 324 -0.63 -23.48 -22.70
N TYR A 325 0.49 -22.94 -22.21
CA TYR A 325 0.53 -21.60 -21.64
C TYR A 325 1.46 -20.62 -22.37
N TRP A 326 2.49 -21.08 -23.08
CA TRP A 326 3.53 -20.22 -23.63
C TRP A 326 2.98 -19.10 -24.52
N GLN A 327 2.00 -19.40 -25.37
CA GLN A 327 1.39 -18.43 -26.28
C GLN A 327 0.73 -17.24 -25.56
N ARG A 328 0.26 -17.44 -24.33
CA ARG A 328 -0.39 -16.42 -23.50
C ARG A 328 0.59 -15.69 -22.59
N CYS A 329 1.78 -16.27 -22.36
CA CYS A 329 2.81 -15.68 -21.54
C CYS A 329 3.48 -14.52 -22.25
N ALA A 330 3.92 -13.53 -21.48
CA ALA A 330 4.72 -12.45 -21.98
C ALA A 330 6.04 -12.98 -22.58
N LYS A 331 6.66 -12.15 -23.41
CA LYS A 331 7.89 -12.47 -24.18
C LYS A 331 9.00 -11.46 -23.92
N ASP A 332 8.79 -10.58 -22.96
CA ASP A 332 9.74 -9.59 -22.44
C ASP A 332 10.35 -10.01 -21.10
N LEU A 333 9.73 -10.98 -20.40
CA LEU A 333 10.24 -11.59 -19.18
C LEU A 333 10.02 -13.10 -19.16
N ILE A 334 11.06 -13.85 -18.79
CA ILE A 334 11.01 -15.27 -18.42
C ILE A 334 11.71 -15.44 -17.06
N VAL A 335 11.21 -16.35 -16.23
CA VAL A 335 11.73 -16.52 -14.86
C VAL A 335 12.19 -17.95 -14.63
N TRP A 336 13.44 -18.11 -14.23
CA TRP A 336 13.96 -19.35 -13.68
C TRP A 336 13.69 -19.40 -12.18
N LEU A 337 12.83 -20.33 -11.75
CA LEU A 337 12.37 -20.46 -10.38
C LEU A 337 12.93 -21.75 -9.75
N GLY A 338 14.24 -21.94 -9.90
CA GLY A 338 14.92 -23.18 -9.63
C GLY A 338 15.43 -23.36 -8.21
N GLY A 339 15.91 -22.33 -7.52
CA GLY A 339 16.06 -22.37 -6.06
C GLY A 339 17.09 -23.37 -5.50
N GLU A 340 16.96 -23.64 -4.21
CA GLU A 340 17.67 -24.75 -3.56
C GLU A 340 17.16 -26.10 -4.09
N HIS A 341 18.05 -27.06 -4.33
CA HIS A 341 17.64 -28.41 -4.71
C HIS A 341 17.04 -29.17 -3.52
N GLY A 342 16.07 -30.05 -3.79
CA GLY A 342 15.45 -30.90 -2.77
C GLY A 342 14.08 -30.38 -2.36
N THR A 343 13.80 -30.41 -1.06
CA THR A 343 12.46 -30.08 -0.53
C THR A 343 12.29 -28.61 -0.18
N VAL A 344 13.34 -27.80 -0.22
CA VAL A 344 13.26 -26.36 0.07
C VAL A 344 13.07 -25.56 -1.22
N MET A 345 12.17 -24.58 -1.20
CA MET A 345 12.02 -23.62 -2.30
C MET A 345 11.85 -22.21 -1.76
N LEU A 346 12.52 -21.25 -2.40
CA LEU A 346 12.51 -19.83 -2.01
C LEU A 346 11.97 -18.96 -3.16
N PRO A 347 10.70 -19.11 -3.59
CA PRO A 347 10.19 -18.54 -4.84
C PRO A 347 9.88 -17.02 -4.75
N GLY A 348 10.75 -16.23 -4.13
CA GLY A 348 10.49 -14.83 -3.78
C GLY A 348 10.31 -13.85 -4.95
N VAL A 349 10.69 -14.25 -6.17
CA VAL A 349 10.51 -13.44 -7.41
C VAL A 349 9.23 -13.82 -8.18
N ALA A 350 8.50 -14.84 -7.72
CA ALA A 350 7.34 -15.35 -8.44
C ALA A 350 6.19 -14.33 -8.50
N ASP A 351 6.05 -13.48 -7.49
CA ASP A 351 5.09 -12.38 -7.48
C ASP A 351 5.31 -11.42 -8.67
N TYR A 352 6.56 -10.99 -8.91
CA TYR A 352 6.91 -10.10 -10.01
C TYR A 352 6.71 -10.77 -11.37
N GLY A 353 7.14 -12.03 -11.51
CA GLY A 353 6.93 -12.81 -12.72
C GLY A 353 5.44 -12.98 -13.03
N MET A 354 4.59 -13.21 -12.03
CA MET A 354 3.15 -13.32 -12.18
C MET A 354 2.53 -12.01 -12.66
N MET A 355 2.91 -10.89 -12.05
CA MET A 355 2.46 -9.56 -12.45
C MET A 355 2.78 -9.28 -13.93
N LYS A 356 3.93 -9.77 -14.41
CA LYS A 356 4.36 -9.64 -15.80
C LYS A 356 3.85 -10.76 -16.72
N LYS A 357 3.09 -11.73 -16.21
CA LYS A 357 2.63 -12.91 -16.96
C LYS A 357 3.79 -13.69 -17.59
N ALA A 358 4.90 -13.77 -16.88
CA ALA A 358 6.07 -14.52 -17.31
C ALA A 358 5.77 -16.03 -17.34
N PHE A 359 6.50 -16.73 -18.20
CA PHE A 359 6.61 -18.18 -18.09
C PHE A 359 7.66 -18.51 -17.02
N PHE A 360 7.34 -19.46 -16.14
CA PHE A 360 8.26 -19.92 -15.11
C PHE A 360 8.83 -21.29 -15.47
N THR A 361 10.14 -21.45 -15.27
CA THR A 361 10.83 -22.70 -15.57
C THR A 361 11.98 -22.98 -14.61
N ASP A 362 12.52 -24.20 -14.63
CA ASP A 362 13.73 -24.66 -13.96
C ASP A 362 14.37 -25.75 -14.85
N LEU A 363 14.33 -25.50 -16.17
CA LEU A 363 14.98 -26.35 -17.15
C LEU A 363 16.49 -26.22 -17.00
N SER A 364 17.19 -27.34 -17.11
CA SER A 364 18.64 -27.37 -17.07
C SER A 364 19.30 -26.52 -18.15
N ALA A 365 20.40 -25.87 -17.76
CA ALA A 365 21.30 -25.16 -18.65
C ALA A 365 22.57 -25.96 -18.98
N ARG A 366 22.69 -27.21 -18.50
CA ARG A 366 23.82 -28.08 -18.84
C ARG A 366 23.60 -28.73 -20.21
N GLU A 367 24.62 -28.67 -21.06
CA GLU A 367 24.57 -29.27 -22.40
C GLU A 367 24.38 -30.80 -22.38
N SER A 368 24.82 -31.45 -21.30
CA SER A 368 24.59 -32.88 -21.06
C SER A 368 23.12 -33.24 -20.88
N ASP A 369 22.29 -32.30 -20.40
CA ASP A 369 20.86 -32.49 -20.18
C ASP A 369 20.10 -32.12 -21.46
N THR A 370 20.46 -32.79 -22.57
CA THR A 370 20.18 -32.36 -23.95
C THR A 370 18.72 -32.00 -24.22
N LEU A 371 17.74 -32.71 -23.64
CA LEU A 371 16.32 -32.41 -23.84
C LEU A 371 15.89 -31.10 -23.17
N GLU A 372 16.27 -30.91 -21.90
CA GLU A 372 15.97 -29.68 -21.17
C GLU A 372 16.72 -28.49 -21.79
N TYR A 373 18.00 -28.67 -22.11
CA TYR A 373 18.85 -27.65 -22.73
C TYR A 373 18.28 -27.15 -24.07
N ASN A 374 17.81 -28.07 -24.94
CA ASN A 374 17.21 -27.70 -26.21
C ASN A 374 15.87 -26.97 -26.04
N LEU A 375 15.07 -27.34 -25.02
CA LEU A 375 13.84 -26.60 -24.70
C LEU A 375 14.15 -25.20 -24.17
N THR A 376 15.18 -25.05 -23.33
CA THR A 376 15.70 -23.74 -22.88
C THR A 376 16.08 -22.87 -24.08
N LYS A 377 16.87 -23.40 -25.01
CA LYS A 377 17.25 -22.66 -26.24
C LYS A 377 16.03 -22.21 -27.04
N LYS A 378 15.03 -23.08 -27.16
CA LYS A 378 13.78 -22.75 -27.86
C LYS A 378 13.00 -21.64 -27.16
N LEU A 379 12.82 -21.73 -25.85
CA LEU A 379 12.15 -20.69 -25.05
C LEU A 379 12.82 -19.33 -25.23
N LEU A 380 14.16 -19.29 -25.13
CA LEU A 380 14.93 -18.06 -25.25
C LEU A 380 14.93 -17.49 -26.67
N ALA A 381 14.96 -18.35 -27.70
CA ALA A 381 14.87 -17.92 -29.10
C ALA A 381 13.51 -17.28 -29.45
N ASP A 382 12.44 -17.70 -28.79
CA ASP A 382 11.08 -17.17 -28.96
C ASP A 382 10.85 -15.84 -28.20
N MET A 383 11.78 -15.41 -27.35
CA MET A 383 11.67 -14.15 -26.60
C MET A 383 11.90 -12.94 -27.52
N LYS A 384 11.37 -11.78 -27.11
CA LYS A 384 11.63 -10.51 -27.81
C LYS A 384 13.09 -10.07 -27.61
N PRO A 385 13.71 -9.39 -28.59
CA PRO A 385 15.02 -8.77 -28.37
C PRO A 385 15.03 -7.88 -27.12
N LEU A 386 16.13 -7.95 -26.35
CA LEU A 386 16.31 -7.25 -25.07
C LEU A 386 15.33 -7.67 -23.96
N SER A 387 14.70 -8.84 -24.07
CA SER A 387 13.95 -9.45 -22.97
C SER A 387 14.84 -9.73 -21.77
N GLN A 388 14.23 -9.83 -20.60
CA GLN A 388 14.89 -10.12 -19.34
C GLN A 388 14.74 -11.60 -18.97
N VAL A 389 15.80 -12.17 -18.42
CA VAL A 389 15.80 -13.45 -17.71
C VAL A 389 16.01 -13.13 -16.23
N MET A 390 15.12 -13.59 -15.36
CA MET A 390 15.22 -13.39 -13.91
C MET A 390 15.27 -14.71 -13.16
N GLY A 391 15.74 -14.65 -11.91
CA GLY A 391 15.84 -15.81 -11.03
C GLY A 391 17.10 -16.65 -11.26
N TRP A 392 17.07 -17.91 -10.84
CA TRP A 392 18.22 -18.81 -10.87
C TRP A 392 17.76 -20.26 -11.02
N HIS A 393 18.65 -21.13 -11.53
CA HIS A 393 18.42 -22.56 -11.67
C HIS A 393 18.43 -23.25 -10.31
N SER A 394 17.90 -24.47 -10.25
CA SER A 394 18.23 -25.34 -9.12
C SER A 394 19.75 -25.61 -9.14
N TYR A 395 20.43 -25.54 -7.99
CA TYR A 395 21.89 -25.79 -7.82
C TYR A 395 22.37 -27.21 -8.20
N LYS A 396 21.57 -27.95 -8.96
CA LYS A 396 21.89 -29.22 -9.59
C LYS A 396 21.66 -29.18 -11.10
N LYS A 397 21.37 -28.03 -11.70
CA LYS A 397 20.90 -27.89 -13.09
C LYS A 397 21.65 -26.81 -13.88
N ASP A 398 22.63 -26.18 -13.27
CA ASP A 398 23.57 -25.25 -13.86
C ASP A 398 25.01 -25.78 -13.70
N LEU A 399 25.98 -24.91 -13.94
CA LEU A 399 27.41 -25.20 -13.83
C LEU A 399 27.99 -24.79 -12.46
N GLU A 400 27.14 -24.33 -11.54
CA GLU A 400 27.44 -24.08 -10.13
C GLU A 400 27.22 -25.36 -9.32
#